data_AF-A0ABD3AUE4-F1
#
_entry.id   AF-A0ABD3AUE4-F1
#
_cell.length_a   1.000
_cell.length_b   1.000
_cell.length_c   1.000
_cell.angle_alpha   90.00
_cell.angle_beta   90.00
_cell.angle_gamma   90.00
#
_symmetry.space_group_name_H-M   'P 1'
#
loop_
_entity.id
_entity.type
_entity.pdbx_description
1 polymer ?
#
loop_
_entity_poly.entity_id
_entity_poly.type
_entity_poly.pdbx_seq_one_letter_code
_entity_poly.pdbx_strand_id
1 'polypeptide(L)'
;MPGTNNSAKLGIACRVKYLVDTPENFWGCLDESMFMDSSARYIGAKHVHNNLNFMNNSAFGGENHVDNIAGTSNNYKALSKFLLLQHQWQIVESFKAQNSQRSRDSLLDQTLLLELKINDFADSLSAVAIIDALDPKQILTLFLDS
;
A
#
# COMPACT_ATOMS: atom_id res chain seq x y z
N MET A 1 34.41 5.40 11.93
CA MET A 1 33.61 5.50 10.68
C MET A 1 32.16 5.81 11.06
N PRO A 2 31.69 7.08 11.01
CA PRO A 2 30.40 7.50 11.58
C PRO A 2 29.19 7.45 10.61
N GLY A 3 29.33 6.87 9.40
CA GLY A 3 28.36 7.06 8.31
C GLY A 3 27.16 6.09 8.25
N THR A 4 27.18 4.97 8.97
CA THR A 4 26.18 3.89 8.78
C THR A 4 24.86 4.11 9.52
N ASN A 5 24.85 4.89 10.60
CA ASN A 5 23.63 5.13 11.39
C ASN A 5 22.70 6.16 10.73
N ASN A 6 23.26 7.14 10.02
CA ASN A 6 22.49 8.20 9.38
C ASN A 6 21.71 7.71 8.15
N SER A 7 22.28 6.80 7.36
CA SER A 7 21.59 6.22 6.20
C SER A 7 20.42 5.33 6.61
N ALA A 8 20.56 4.55 7.68
CA ALA A 8 19.48 3.73 8.23
C ALA A 8 18.32 4.60 8.75
N LYS A 9 18.64 5.69 9.48
CA LYS A 9 17.65 6.67 9.96
C LYS A 9 16.94 7.38 8.81
N LEU A 10 17.67 7.80 7.78
CA LEU A 10 17.08 8.40 6.57
C LEU A 10 16.16 7.40 5.86
N GLY A 11 16.56 6.13 5.74
CA GLY A 11 15.74 5.08 5.14
C GLY A 11 14.40 4.86 5.86
N ILE A 12 14.38 4.94 7.20
CA ILE A 12 13.15 4.90 7.99
C ILE A 12 12.32 6.16 7.74
N ALA A 13 12.93 7.34 7.80
CA ALA A 13 12.25 8.61 7.59
C ALA A 13 11.58 8.68 6.20
N CYS A 14 12.25 8.20 5.15
CA CYS A 14 11.69 8.11 3.80
C CYS A 14 10.49 7.16 3.72
N ARG A 15 10.52 6.01 4.41
CA ARG A 15 9.40 5.05 4.46
C ARG A 15 8.20 5.60 5.23
N VAL A 16 8.45 6.28 6.35
CA VAL A 16 7.44 6.99 7.13
C VAL A 16 6.81 8.09 6.26
N LYS A 17 7.63 8.91 5.60
CA LYS A 17 7.17 9.94 4.67
C LYS A 17 6.31 9.36 3.56
N TYR A 18 6.78 8.31 2.88
CA TYR A 18 6.02 7.63 1.83
C TYR A 18 4.63 7.19 2.32
N LEU A 19 4.54 6.62 3.53
CA LEU A 19 3.25 6.18 4.08
C LEU A 19 2.32 7.35 4.42
N VAL A 20 2.87 8.46 4.92
CA VAL A 20 2.11 9.68 5.24
C VAL A 20 1.60 10.39 3.98
N ASP A 21 2.40 10.39 2.90
CA ASP A 21 2.04 11.02 1.63
C ASP A 21 1.08 10.14 0.79
N THR A 22 0.95 8.84 1.12
CA THR A 22 0.15 7.88 0.32
C THR A 22 -1.33 8.26 0.21
N PRO A 23 -2.06 8.64 1.28
CA PRO A 23 -3.47 9.01 1.18
C PRO A 23 -3.76 10.12 0.16
N GLU A 24 -2.96 11.18 0.16
CA GLU A 24 -3.11 12.30 -0.78
C GLU A 24 -2.91 11.84 -2.22
N ASN A 25 -1.83 11.09 -2.47
CA ASN A 25 -1.56 10.53 -3.79
C ASN A 25 -2.66 9.55 -4.25
N PHE A 26 -3.23 8.78 -3.32
CA PHE A 26 -4.29 7.83 -3.63
C PHE A 26 -5.55 8.57 -4.04
N TRP A 27 -5.98 9.56 -3.26
CA TRP A 27 -7.14 10.38 -3.57
C TRP A 27 -7.02 11.04 -4.94
N GLY A 28 -5.84 11.60 -5.28
CA GLY A 28 -5.59 12.17 -6.60
C GLY A 28 -5.80 11.15 -7.72
N CYS A 29 -5.20 9.96 -7.60
CA CYS A 29 -5.39 8.90 -8.60
C CYS A 29 -6.86 8.43 -8.68
N LEU A 30 -7.58 8.40 -7.56
CA LEU A 30 -8.98 7.95 -7.52
C LEU A 30 -9.94 8.98 -8.13
N ASP A 31 -9.62 10.28 -8.02
CA ASP A 31 -10.37 11.37 -8.65
C ASP A 31 -10.13 11.42 -10.17
N GLU A 32 -8.89 11.20 -10.59
CA GLU A 32 -8.49 11.14 -12.00
C GLU A 32 -8.81 9.78 -12.68
N SER A 33 -9.45 8.85 -11.96
CA SER A 33 -9.77 7.49 -12.45
C SER A 33 -8.55 6.65 -12.87
N MET A 34 -7.38 6.94 -12.31
CA MET A 34 -6.13 6.18 -12.50
C MET A 34 -6.08 4.96 -11.56
N PHE A 35 -6.99 4.00 -11.77
CA PHE A 35 -7.19 2.87 -10.86
C PHE A 35 -5.98 1.94 -10.77
N MET A 36 -5.22 1.76 -11.85
CA MET A 36 -4.01 0.94 -11.85
C MET A 36 -2.89 1.59 -11.04
N ASP A 37 -2.66 2.89 -11.20
CA ASP A 37 -1.66 3.64 -10.42
C ASP A 37 -2.00 3.69 -8.93
N SER A 38 -3.28 3.91 -8.64
CA SER A 38 -3.85 3.80 -7.29
C SER A 38 -3.55 2.42 -6.68
N SER A 39 -3.76 1.35 -7.45
CA SER A 39 -3.49 -0.02 -7.02
C SER A 39 -2.00 -0.27 -6.76
N ALA A 40 -1.13 0.19 -7.64
CA ALA A 40 0.32 0.05 -7.48
C ALA A 40 0.81 0.76 -6.21
N ARG A 41 0.30 1.97 -5.94
CA ARG A 41 0.63 2.75 -4.75
C ARG A 41 0.16 2.06 -3.46
N TYR A 42 -1.03 1.46 -3.47
CA TYR A 42 -1.52 0.64 -2.36
C TYR A 42 -0.56 -0.50 -2.03
N ILE A 43 -0.16 -1.29 -3.03
CA ILE A 43 0.75 -2.42 -2.85
C ILE A 43 2.10 -1.96 -2.31
N GLY A 44 2.63 -0.85 -2.86
CA GLY A 44 3.83 -0.21 -2.35
C GLY A 44 3.70 0.21 -0.88
N ALA A 45 2.61 0.88 -0.52
CA ALA A 45 2.33 1.32 0.85
C ALA A 45 2.18 0.13 1.81
N LYS A 46 1.49 -0.93 1.40
CA LYS A 46 1.37 -2.19 2.15
C LYS A 46 2.73 -2.82 2.40
N HIS A 47 3.58 -2.86 1.39
CA HIS A 47 4.93 -3.38 1.53
C HIS A 47 5.77 -2.52 2.50
N VAL A 48 5.68 -1.19 2.40
CA VAL A 48 6.38 -0.27 3.31
C VAL A 48 5.86 -0.40 4.75
N HIS A 49 4.56 -0.46 4.95
CA HIS A 49 3.92 -0.66 6.25
C HIS A 49 4.36 -1.96 6.91
N ASN A 50 4.33 -3.07 6.16
CA ASN A 50 4.80 -4.36 6.64
C ASN A 50 6.28 -4.30 7.05
N ASN A 51 7.15 -3.72 6.20
CA ASN A 51 8.55 -3.55 6.54
C ASN A 51 8.77 -2.72 7.82
N LEU A 52 8.02 -1.63 8.01
CA LEU A 52 8.09 -0.83 9.24
C LEU A 52 7.62 -1.60 10.49
N ASN A 53 6.69 -2.54 10.34
CA ASN A 53 6.25 -3.43 11.42
C ASN A 53 7.29 -4.52 11.77
N PHE A 54 8.07 -4.97 10.78
CA PHE A 54 9.07 -6.03 10.94
C PHE A 54 10.50 -5.53 11.24
N MET A 55 10.75 -4.21 11.22
CA MET A 55 12.10 -3.66 11.47
C MET A 55 12.54 -3.87 12.94
N ASN A 56 13.74 -4.41 13.11
CA ASN A 56 14.40 -4.57 14.40
C ASN A 56 15.11 -3.29 14.87
N ASN A 57 15.24 -3.12 16.18
CA ASN A 57 15.73 -1.91 16.89
C ASN A 57 17.11 -1.37 16.46
N SER A 58 17.94 -2.15 15.75
CA SER A 58 19.32 -1.79 15.44
C SER A 58 19.46 -0.52 14.60
N ALA A 59 18.41 -0.09 13.90
CA ALA A 59 18.41 1.12 13.07
C ALA A 59 17.95 2.39 13.81
N PHE A 60 17.29 2.28 14.97
CA PHE A 60 16.76 3.43 15.71
C PHE A 60 17.63 3.82 16.90
N GLY A 61 18.97 3.64 16.84
CA GLY A 61 19.91 4.18 17.83
C GLY A 61 19.55 3.95 19.30
N GLY A 62 18.77 2.92 19.62
CA GLY A 62 18.39 2.58 20.98
C GLY A 62 19.58 1.90 21.61
N GLU A 63 20.10 2.47 22.69
CA GLU A 63 21.11 1.83 23.51
C GLU A 63 20.61 0.42 23.86
N ASN A 64 21.42 -0.58 23.53
CA ASN A 64 21.13 -1.97 23.85
C ASN A 64 21.12 -2.10 25.39
N HIS A 65 19.95 -2.01 26.03
CA HIS A 65 19.79 -2.60 27.35
C HIS A 65 19.77 -4.11 27.15
N VAL A 66 20.91 -4.74 27.43
CA VAL A 66 21.15 -6.17 27.27
C VAL A 66 20.45 -6.92 28.41
N ASP A 67 19.14 -7.13 28.27
CA ASP A 67 18.46 -8.18 29.02
C ASP A 67 18.57 -9.46 28.20
N ASN A 68 19.72 -10.14 28.32
CA ASN A 68 19.97 -11.46 27.79
C ASN A 68 18.98 -12.47 28.40
N ILE A 69 17.81 -12.64 27.76
CA ILE A 69 17.05 -13.89 27.83
C ILE A 69 16.98 -14.44 26.41
N ALA A 70 17.80 -15.45 26.17
CA ALA A 70 17.89 -16.17 24.91
C ALA A 70 16.52 -16.76 24.54
N GLY A 71 15.91 -16.23 23.48
CA GLY A 71 14.71 -16.83 22.87
C GLY A 71 13.73 -15.85 22.21
N THR A 72 13.72 -14.57 22.58
CA THR A 72 12.71 -13.63 22.06
C THR A 72 13.36 -12.54 21.24
N SER A 73 13.37 -12.72 19.91
CA SER A 73 13.58 -11.61 18.97
C SER A 73 12.50 -10.56 19.25
N ASN A 74 12.82 -9.57 20.08
CA ASN A 74 11.95 -8.43 20.34
C ASN A 74 11.85 -7.61 19.05
N ASN A 75 10.97 -8.07 18.15
CA ASN A 75 10.54 -7.35 16.97
C ASN A 75 9.75 -6.13 17.46
N TYR A 76 10.46 -5.05 17.77
CA TYR A 76 9.84 -3.79 18.17
C TYR A 76 9.07 -3.26 16.97
N LYS A 77 7.73 -3.35 17.03
CA LYS A 77 6.83 -2.71 16.08
C LYS A 77 7.05 -1.20 16.18
N ALA A 78 7.93 -0.63 15.35
CA ALA A 78 8.19 0.81 15.31
C ALA A 78 6.86 1.57 15.15
N LEU A 79 5.94 1.00 14.37
CA LEU A 79 4.59 1.50 14.15
C LEU A 79 3.69 1.51 15.40
N SER A 80 3.89 0.62 16.37
CA SER A 80 3.14 0.63 17.64
C SER A 80 3.46 1.83 18.52
N LYS A 81 4.60 2.49 18.30
CA LYS A 81 4.95 3.74 18.99
C LYS A 81 4.33 4.97 18.34
N PHE A 82 3.90 4.86 17.08
CA PHE A 82 3.40 5.97 16.29
C PHE A 82 1.92 5.74 15.92
N LEU A 83 1.03 6.14 16.83
CA LEU A 83 -0.42 6.08 16.62
C LEU A 83 -0.86 6.77 15.31
N LEU A 84 -0.17 7.85 14.94
CA LEU A 84 -0.40 8.54 13.67
C LEU A 84 -0.19 7.62 12.46
N LEU A 85 0.90 6.83 12.44
CA LEU A 85 1.19 5.91 11.33
C LEU A 85 0.16 4.78 11.24
N GLN A 86 -0.37 4.33 12.38
CA GLN A 86 -1.47 3.37 12.40
C GLN A 86 -2.74 3.97 11.80
N HIS A 87 -3.10 5.19 12.21
CA HIS A 87 -4.26 5.90 11.68
C HIS A 87 -4.14 6.15 10.17
N GLN A 88 -2.98 6.62 9.70
CA GLN A 88 -2.74 6.82 8.26
C GLN A 88 -2.88 5.52 7.49
N TRP A 89 -2.39 4.40 8.04
CA TRP A 89 -2.59 3.10 7.41
C TRP A 89 -4.06 2.67 7.33
N GLN A 90 -4.88 2.92 8.36
CA GLN A 90 -6.31 2.62 8.32
C GLN A 90 -7.03 3.41 7.21
N ILE A 91 -6.62 4.67 6.98
CA ILE A 91 -7.13 5.47 5.87
C ILE A 91 -6.75 4.81 4.53
N VAL A 92 -5.48 4.42 4.35
CA VAL A 92 -5.03 3.73 3.12
C VAL A 92 -5.79 2.42 2.89
N GLU A 93 -6.06 1.64 3.94
CA GLU A 93 -6.87 0.42 3.85
C GLU A 93 -8.32 0.72 3.43
N SER A 94 -8.92 1.81 3.89
CA SER A 94 -10.27 2.19 3.46
C SER A 94 -10.35 2.49 1.96
N PHE A 95 -9.26 2.97 1.36
CA PHE A 95 -9.22 3.23 -0.08
C PHE A 95 -9.16 1.98 -0.93
N LYS A 96 -8.66 0.87 -0.37
CA LYS A 96 -8.70 -0.41 -1.05
C LYS A 96 -10.12 -0.77 -1.49
N ALA A 97 -11.09 -0.64 -0.59
CA ALA A 97 -12.49 -0.92 -0.88
C ALA A 97 -13.07 0.05 -1.91
N GLN A 98 -12.75 1.34 -1.81
CA GLN A 98 -13.21 2.36 -2.76
C GLN A 98 -12.64 2.14 -4.17
N ASN A 99 -11.37 1.77 -4.27
CA ASN A 99 -10.71 1.50 -5.54
C ASN A 99 -11.28 0.24 -6.20
N SER A 100 -11.49 -0.84 -5.43
CA SER A 100 -12.15 -2.05 -5.95
C SER A 100 -13.55 -1.73 -6.46
N GLN A 101 -14.36 -1.00 -5.67
CA GLN A 101 -15.73 -0.64 -6.07
C GLN A 101 -15.75 0.22 -7.34
N ARG A 102 -15.01 1.33 -7.36
CA ARG A 102 -15.02 2.25 -8.52
C ARG A 102 -14.45 1.61 -9.79
N SER A 103 -13.44 0.75 -9.66
CA SER A 103 -12.90 0.03 -10.82
C SER A 103 -13.93 -0.95 -11.40
N ARG A 104 -14.75 -1.60 -10.55
CA ARG A 104 -15.85 -2.48 -11.00
C ARG A 104 -17.00 -1.67 -11.60
N ASP A 105 -17.36 -0.55 -10.99
CA ASP A 105 -18.38 0.35 -11.54
C ASP A 105 -17.96 0.84 -12.93
N SER A 106 -16.67 1.15 -13.12
CA SER A 106 -16.11 1.52 -14.43
C SER A 106 -16.16 0.40 -15.46
N LEU A 107 -16.07 -0.88 -15.06
CA LEU A 107 -16.19 -2.03 -15.99
C LEU A 107 -17.63 -2.27 -16.44
N LEU A 108 -18.60 -2.02 -15.55
CA LEU A 108 -20.03 -2.25 -15.81
C LEU A 108 -20.73 -1.07 -16.49
N ASP A 109 -20.08 0.08 -16.57
CA ASP A 109 -20.62 1.27 -17.21
C ASP A 109 -20.64 1.12 -18.74
N GLN A 110 -21.77 0.63 -19.24
CA GLN A 110 -22.03 0.41 -20.67
C GLN A 110 -22.03 1.71 -21.50
N THR A 111 -22.26 2.86 -20.86
CA THR A 111 -22.17 4.17 -21.52
C THR A 111 -20.72 4.55 -21.79
N LEU A 112 -19.81 4.17 -20.90
CA LEU A 112 -18.39 4.30 -21.13
C LEU A 112 -17.92 3.29 -22.18
N LEU A 113 -18.36 2.03 -22.22
CA LEU A 113 -17.84 1.02 -23.18
C LEU A 113 -17.90 1.42 -24.68
N LEU A 114 -18.78 2.35 -25.09
CA LEU A 114 -18.79 2.89 -26.46
C LEU A 114 -17.71 3.96 -26.70
N GLU A 115 -17.22 4.63 -25.65
CA GLU A 115 -16.19 5.68 -25.65
C GLU A 115 -14.87 5.25 -24.97
N LEU A 116 -14.88 4.15 -24.21
CA LEU A 116 -13.81 3.70 -23.35
C LEU A 116 -12.72 3.08 -24.21
N LYS A 117 -11.52 3.62 -24.11
CA LYS A 117 -10.38 3.04 -24.82
C LYS A 117 -10.07 1.69 -24.18
N ILE A 118 -9.65 0.73 -25.00
CA ILE A 118 -9.23 -0.62 -24.57
C ILE A 118 -8.25 -0.56 -23.38
N ASN A 119 -7.41 0.49 -23.34
CA ASN A 119 -6.46 0.71 -22.25
C ASN A 119 -7.15 0.98 -20.91
N ASP A 120 -8.18 1.83 -20.88
CA ASP A 120 -8.87 2.20 -19.63
C ASP A 120 -9.63 0.99 -19.07
N PHE A 121 -10.22 0.16 -19.95
CA PHE A 121 -10.81 -1.12 -19.55
C PHE A 121 -9.76 -2.08 -18.97
N ALA A 122 -8.62 -2.24 -19.65
CA ALA A 122 -7.53 -3.09 -19.19
C ALA A 122 -6.96 -2.61 -17.86
N ASP A 123 -6.85 -1.30 -17.66
CA ASP A 123 -6.37 -0.67 -16.43
C ASP A 123 -7.36 -0.89 -15.27
N SER A 124 -8.66 -0.71 -15.49
CA SER A 124 -9.70 -1.01 -14.50
C SER A 124 -9.72 -2.50 -14.13
N LEU A 125 -9.63 -3.41 -15.11
CA LEU A 125 -9.60 -4.85 -14.86
C LEU A 125 -8.34 -5.27 -14.10
N SER A 126 -7.18 -4.73 -14.49
CA SER A 126 -5.90 -4.97 -13.83
C SER A 126 -5.90 -4.43 -12.39
N ALA A 127 -6.47 -3.24 -12.17
CA ALA A 127 -6.62 -2.65 -10.86
C ALA A 127 -7.43 -3.54 -9.91
N VAL A 128 -8.59 -4.04 -10.35
CA VAL A 128 -9.41 -4.97 -9.56
C VAL A 128 -8.63 -6.26 -9.25
N ALA A 129 -7.97 -6.83 -10.26
CA ALA A 129 -7.19 -8.06 -10.11
C ALA A 129 -6.08 -7.91 -9.05
N ILE A 130 -5.35 -6.79 -9.06
CA ILE A 130 -4.26 -6.51 -8.13
C ILE A 130 -4.77 -6.22 -6.72
N ILE A 131 -5.82 -5.40 -6.58
CA ILE A 131 -6.32 -4.95 -5.28
C ILE A 131 -7.04 -6.05 -4.52
N ASP A 132 -7.88 -6.81 -5.22
CA ASP A 132 -8.63 -7.91 -4.61
C ASP A 132 -7.84 -9.23 -4.60
N ALA A 133 -6.65 -9.26 -5.19
CA ALA A 133 -5.80 -10.44 -5.34
C ALA A 133 -6.57 -11.62 -5.94
N LEU A 134 -7.28 -11.36 -7.05
CA LEU A 134 -8.13 -12.33 -7.72
C LEU A 134 -7.32 -13.45 -8.38
N ASP A 135 -7.87 -14.66 -8.35
CA ASP A 135 -7.33 -15.80 -9.11
C ASP A 135 -7.60 -15.61 -10.61
N PRO A 136 -6.75 -16.13 -11.54
CA PRO A 136 -6.97 -15.99 -12.98
C PRO A 136 -8.36 -16.42 -13.45
N LYS A 137 -8.98 -17.41 -12.80
CA LYS A 137 -10.36 -17.82 -13.11
C LYS A 137 -11.37 -16.71 -12.79
N GLN A 138 -11.22 -16.06 -11.65
CA GLN A 138 -12.10 -14.96 -11.22
C GLN A 138 -11.92 -13.73 -12.10
N ILE A 139 -10.69 -13.45 -12.55
CA ILE A 139 -10.40 -12.36 -13.50
C ILE A 139 -11.10 -12.64 -14.84
N LEU A 140 -11.00 -13.87 -15.34
CA LEU A 140 -11.67 -14.25 -16.59
C LEU A 140 -13.19 -14.17 -16.47
N THR A 141 -13.77 -14.65 -15.36
CA THR A 141 -15.21 -14.51 -15.12
C THR A 141 -15.62 -13.04 -15.08
N LEU A 142 -14.87 -12.19 -14.36
CA LEU A 142 -15.13 -10.75 -14.31
C LEU A 142 -15.07 -10.11 -15.70
N PHE A 143 -14.09 -10.49 -16.52
CA PHE A 143 -13.98 -10.02 -17.91
C PHE A 143 -15.17 -10.42 -18.78
N LEU A 144 -15.73 -11.62 -18.58
CA LEU A 144 -16.87 -12.11 -19.36
C LEU A 144 -18.22 -11.56 -18.87
N ASP A 145 -18.31 -11.19 -17.60
CA ASP A 145 -19.52 -10.61 -16.98
C ASP A 145 -19.61 -9.08 -17.17
N SER A 146 -18.52 -8.44 -17.59
CA SER A 146 -18.46 -6.99 -17.90
C SER A 146 -18.84 -6.72 -19.36
#